data_AF-A0A7J2T8M7-F1
#
_entry.id   AF-A0A7J2T8M7-F1
#
_cell.length_a   1.000
_cell.length_b   1.000
_cell.length_c   1.000
_cell.angle_alpha   90.00
_cell.angle_beta   90.00
_cell.angle_gamma   90.00
#
_symmetry.space_group_name_H-M   'P 1'
#
loop_
_entity.id
_entity.type
_entity.pdbx_description
1 polymer ?
#
loop_
_entity_poly.entity_id
_entity_poly.type
_entity_poly.pdbx_seq_one_letter_code
_entity_poly.pdbx_strand_id
1 'polypeptide(L)'
;CELKIQDVIIPMACAEYFVRAANFLDDLLERVYGLPPYYNVKSVDDLVGHLVIGLAPHTSAGVLGRIIGFTNTNVCYAHPIWHSAKRRDCDGDEDALMLALDVLLNFSREYLPSQIGGIMDAPLLLIPIINPKEVQRQAHDFDVAGTYPLEFYKRSLEMAEVKNVSALIDLIGYRIGTEAQFEGFQFTVPTSDINAGNNESAYKRLKTMIDKLRGQLELAEKIEAVNARKVALKVLTRHFIRDMAGNLRAFSTQSFRCRVCNKKFRRLPLRGKCPMCGGGLTLTVFRGGIEKYLEVAESITRKYQLPKYYAQRILLIKEEIASMFESRKPKQISLTDFA
;
A
#
# COMPACT_ATOMS: atom_id res chain seq x y z
N CYS A 1 9.38 16.59 -24.27
CA CYS A 1 8.36 17.57 -23.86
C CYS A 1 8.38 17.66 -22.34
N GLU A 2 8.18 18.84 -21.77
CA GLU A 2 8.08 19.02 -20.31
C GLU A 2 6.62 18.83 -19.87
N LEU A 3 6.40 18.06 -18.81
CA LEU A 3 5.08 17.83 -18.25
C LEU A 3 4.61 19.09 -17.50
N LYS A 4 3.46 19.66 -17.88
CA LYS A 4 2.90 20.80 -17.16
C LYS A 4 2.35 20.37 -15.79
N ILE A 5 2.34 21.29 -14.83
CA ILE A 5 2.10 20.97 -13.40
C ILE A 5 0.86 20.11 -13.17
N GLN A 6 -0.29 20.46 -13.75
CA GLN A 6 -1.56 19.77 -13.49
C GLN A 6 -1.88 18.68 -14.51
N ASP A 7 -0.93 18.33 -15.38
CA ASP A 7 -1.11 17.22 -16.30
C ASP A 7 -0.73 15.90 -15.64
N VAL A 8 -1.55 14.88 -15.87
CA VAL A 8 -1.39 13.55 -15.27
C VAL A 8 -1.42 12.46 -16.35
N ILE A 9 -0.61 11.44 -16.13
CA ILE A 9 -0.57 10.20 -16.93
C ILE A 9 -1.05 9.08 -16.01
N ILE A 10 -2.20 8.50 -16.35
CA ILE A 10 -2.90 7.56 -15.47
C ILE A 10 -2.67 6.09 -15.91
N PRO A 11 -2.74 5.12 -14.99
CA PRO A 11 -2.69 3.70 -15.35
C PRO A 11 -3.78 3.30 -16.33
N MET A 12 -3.47 2.38 -17.25
CA MET A 12 -4.46 1.84 -18.20
C MET A 12 -5.68 1.24 -17.48
N ALA A 13 -5.46 0.53 -16.37
CA ALA A 13 -6.53 -0.03 -15.55
C ALA A 13 -7.46 1.05 -14.94
N CYS A 14 -6.91 2.23 -14.62
CA CYS A 14 -7.70 3.37 -14.14
C CYS A 14 -8.51 3.97 -15.29
N ALA A 15 -7.90 4.11 -16.47
CA ALA A 15 -8.58 4.64 -17.64
C ALA A 15 -9.74 3.73 -18.10
N GLU A 16 -9.55 2.41 -18.15
CA GLU A 16 -10.62 1.45 -18.43
C GLU A 16 -11.79 1.55 -17.43
N TYR A 17 -11.50 1.85 -16.17
CA TYR A 17 -12.53 2.14 -15.17
C TYR A 17 -13.23 3.47 -15.44
N PHE A 18 -12.48 4.52 -15.81
CA PHE A 18 -13.04 5.82 -16.16
C PHE A 18 -13.92 5.80 -17.39
N VAL A 19 -13.67 4.95 -18.39
CA VAL A 19 -14.61 4.77 -19.51
C VAL A 19 -15.97 4.31 -18.99
N ARG A 20 -16.01 3.38 -18.03
CA ARG A 20 -17.27 2.93 -17.43
C ARG A 20 -17.93 4.01 -16.58
N ALA A 21 -17.14 4.75 -15.79
CA ALA A 21 -17.63 5.85 -14.97
C ALA A 21 -18.18 7.00 -15.83
N ALA A 22 -17.50 7.35 -16.92
CA ALA A 22 -17.94 8.37 -17.88
C ALA A 22 -19.28 8.00 -18.52
N ASN A 23 -19.43 6.75 -18.99
CA ASN A 23 -20.70 6.25 -19.53
C ASN A 23 -21.83 6.28 -18.49
N PHE A 24 -21.53 5.94 -17.23
CA PHE A 24 -22.49 6.08 -16.14
C PHE A 24 -22.92 7.53 -15.92
N LEU A 25 -22.00 8.49 -15.96
CA LEU A 25 -22.31 9.91 -15.80
C LEU A 25 -23.13 10.45 -16.96
N ASP A 26 -22.87 10.01 -18.18
CA ASP A 26 -23.66 10.36 -19.35
C ASP A 26 -25.08 9.80 -19.26
N ASP A 27 -25.24 8.52 -18.91
CA ASP A 27 -26.56 7.91 -18.65
C ASP A 27 -27.30 8.64 -17.51
N LEU A 28 -26.58 9.06 -16.46
CA LEU A 28 -27.13 9.82 -15.34
C LEU A 28 -27.63 11.21 -15.80
N LEU A 29 -26.85 11.92 -16.60
CA LEU A 29 -27.22 13.21 -17.17
C LEU A 29 -28.46 13.10 -18.05
N GLU A 30 -28.50 12.14 -18.98
CA GLU A 30 -29.62 11.99 -19.91
C GLU A 30 -30.90 11.50 -19.21
N ARG A 31 -30.80 10.44 -18.41
CA ARG A 31 -31.98 9.74 -17.89
C ARG A 31 -32.56 10.36 -16.63
N VAL A 32 -31.71 10.96 -15.78
CA VAL A 32 -32.14 11.52 -14.50
C VAL A 32 -32.25 13.03 -14.57
N TYR A 33 -31.25 13.71 -15.15
CA TYR A 33 -31.22 15.16 -15.21
C TYR A 33 -31.82 15.76 -16.50
N GLY A 34 -32.08 14.94 -17.53
CA GLY A 34 -32.59 15.43 -18.82
C GLY A 34 -31.62 16.34 -19.57
N LEU A 35 -30.32 16.22 -19.29
CA LEU A 35 -29.24 17.00 -19.90
C LEU A 35 -28.53 16.18 -20.98
N PRO A 36 -27.90 16.83 -21.97
CA PRO A 36 -27.07 16.11 -22.93
C PRO A 36 -25.88 15.42 -22.25
N PRO A 37 -25.36 14.33 -22.85
CA PRO A 37 -24.18 13.65 -22.35
C PRO A 37 -22.96 14.58 -22.43
N TYR A 38 -22.03 14.43 -21.47
CA TYR A 38 -20.86 15.30 -21.34
C TYR A 38 -19.58 14.66 -21.86
N TYR A 39 -19.33 13.39 -21.51
CA TYR A 39 -18.08 12.72 -21.84
C TYR A 39 -18.11 12.11 -23.24
N ASN A 40 -19.16 11.36 -23.58
CA ASN A 40 -19.32 10.62 -24.84
C ASN A 40 -18.09 9.77 -25.21
N VAL A 41 -17.48 9.14 -24.20
CA VAL A 41 -16.22 8.39 -24.28
C VAL A 41 -16.51 6.97 -24.76
N LYS A 42 -15.90 6.56 -25.89
CA LYS A 42 -16.05 5.19 -26.45
C LYS A 42 -14.82 4.34 -26.19
N SER A 43 -13.66 4.97 -26.19
CA SER A 43 -12.35 4.37 -26.03
C SER A 43 -11.57 5.10 -24.94
N VAL A 44 -10.48 4.48 -24.48
CA VAL A 44 -9.61 5.08 -23.48
C VAL A 44 -8.99 6.40 -23.99
N ASP A 45 -8.67 6.49 -25.28
CA ASP A 45 -8.06 7.68 -25.88
C ASP A 45 -8.95 8.92 -25.81
N ASP A 46 -10.28 8.73 -25.77
CA ASP A 46 -11.23 9.84 -25.65
C ASP A 46 -11.16 10.50 -24.27
N LEU A 47 -10.53 9.87 -23.27
CA LEU A 47 -10.34 10.46 -21.94
C LEU A 47 -9.28 11.57 -21.92
N VAL A 48 -8.43 11.67 -22.97
CA VAL A 48 -7.38 12.69 -23.04
C VAL A 48 -8.00 14.08 -23.10
N GLY A 49 -7.54 14.96 -22.21
CA GLY A 49 -8.05 16.32 -22.06
C GLY A 49 -9.15 16.46 -21.01
N HIS A 50 -9.80 15.36 -20.59
CA HIS A 50 -10.78 15.44 -19.51
C HIS A 50 -10.12 15.67 -18.15
N LEU A 51 -10.87 16.37 -17.30
CA LEU A 51 -10.42 16.76 -15.97
C LEU A 51 -10.72 15.67 -14.95
N VAL A 52 -9.75 15.48 -14.07
CA VAL A 52 -9.82 14.58 -12.92
C VAL A 52 -9.53 15.36 -11.65
N ILE A 53 -10.00 14.84 -10.52
CA ILE A 53 -9.67 15.34 -9.20
C ILE A 53 -8.86 14.26 -8.51
N GLY A 54 -7.61 14.60 -8.18
CA GLY A 54 -6.80 13.79 -7.29
C GLY A 54 -7.12 14.13 -5.84
N LEU A 55 -7.31 13.12 -5.00
CA LEU A 55 -7.55 13.29 -3.57
C LEU A 55 -6.70 12.31 -2.79
N ALA A 56 -5.84 12.85 -1.92
CA ALA A 56 -5.04 12.04 -1.04
C ALA A 56 -5.89 11.53 0.14
N PRO A 57 -5.78 10.24 0.50
CA PRO A 57 -6.11 9.77 1.84
C PRO A 57 -5.59 10.70 2.95
N HIS A 58 -6.39 10.83 3.99
CA HIS A 58 -6.25 11.72 5.13
C HIS A 58 -6.26 13.22 4.75
N THR A 59 -6.88 13.59 3.64
CA THR A 59 -7.10 14.99 3.25
C THR A 59 -8.54 15.23 2.81
N SER A 60 -8.92 16.51 2.67
CA SER A 60 -10.25 16.92 2.21
C SER A 60 -10.23 17.96 1.08
N ALA A 61 -9.06 18.23 0.53
CA ALA A 61 -8.85 19.15 -0.58
C ALA A 61 -8.44 18.35 -1.82
N GLY A 62 -9.35 18.22 -2.78
CA GLY A 62 -9.08 17.63 -4.07
C GLY A 62 -8.32 18.60 -4.96
N VAL A 63 -7.37 18.11 -5.74
CA VAL A 63 -6.58 18.92 -6.67
C VAL A 63 -6.93 18.55 -8.09
N LEU A 64 -7.26 19.55 -8.89
CA LEU A 64 -7.61 19.36 -10.29
C LEU A 64 -6.39 18.90 -11.09
N GLY A 65 -6.58 17.94 -11.99
CA GLY A 65 -5.62 17.49 -12.97
C GLY A 65 -6.27 17.26 -14.33
N ARG A 66 -5.47 17.20 -15.38
CA ARG A 66 -5.90 16.91 -16.75
C ARG A 66 -5.21 15.66 -17.25
N ILE A 67 -5.98 14.71 -17.77
CA ILE A 67 -5.42 13.48 -18.36
C ILE A 67 -4.74 13.85 -19.67
N ILE A 68 -3.46 13.49 -19.84
CA ILE A 68 -2.73 13.70 -21.10
C ILE A 68 -2.22 12.40 -21.74
N GLY A 69 -2.36 11.27 -21.05
CA GLY A 69 -1.91 9.99 -21.56
C GLY A 69 -2.05 8.87 -20.54
N PHE A 70 -1.58 7.69 -20.94
CA PHE A 70 -1.74 6.46 -20.18
C PHE A 70 -0.41 5.72 -20.01
N THR A 71 -0.32 4.92 -18.95
CA THR A 71 0.83 4.04 -18.66
C THR A 71 0.39 2.60 -18.46
N ASN A 72 1.25 1.66 -18.85
CA ASN A 72 1.05 0.23 -18.61
C ASN A 72 1.44 -0.18 -17.18
N THR A 73 2.06 0.73 -16.44
CA THR A 73 2.39 0.53 -15.02
C THR A 73 1.17 0.83 -14.14
N ASN A 74 1.17 0.30 -12.91
CA ASN A 74 0.12 0.54 -11.92
C ASN A 74 0.36 1.82 -11.11
N VAL A 75 0.98 2.84 -11.72
CA VAL A 75 1.42 4.08 -11.05
C VAL A 75 0.85 5.27 -11.79
N CYS A 76 0.34 6.27 -11.06
CA CYS A 76 -0.01 7.56 -11.64
C CYS A 76 1.23 8.44 -11.71
N TYR A 77 1.62 8.88 -12.90
CA TYR A 77 2.67 9.88 -13.05
C TYR A 77 2.06 11.26 -13.13
N ALA A 78 2.62 12.19 -12.36
CA ALA A 78 2.28 13.59 -12.42
C ALA A 78 3.48 14.43 -12.02
N HIS A 79 3.35 15.74 -12.18
CA HIS A 79 4.37 16.67 -11.72
C HIS A 79 4.56 16.58 -10.19
N PRO A 80 5.80 16.66 -9.64
CA PRO A 80 6.04 16.60 -8.19
C PRO A 80 5.22 17.62 -7.39
N ILE A 81 5.08 18.83 -7.93
CA ILE A 81 4.23 19.89 -7.34
C ILE A 81 2.75 19.45 -7.24
N TRP A 82 2.24 18.67 -8.20
CA TRP A 82 0.86 18.16 -8.16
C TRP A 82 0.66 17.11 -7.06
N HIS A 83 1.63 16.20 -6.88
CA HIS A 83 1.61 15.27 -5.75
C HIS A 83 1.70 16.01 -4.41
N SER A 84 2.63 16.96 -4.29
CA SER A 84 2.81 17.72 -3.05
C SER A 84 1.62 18.64 -2.72
N ALA A 85 0.92 19.19 -3.72
CA ALA A 85 -0.31 19.96 -3.50
C ALA A 85 -1.41 19.12 -2.83
N LYS A 86 -1.41 17.80 -3.05
CA LYS A 86 -2.29 16.85 -2.38
C LYS A 86 -1.75 16.34 -1.05
N ARG A 87 -0.62 16.88 -0.57
CA ARG A 87 0.06 16.44 0.66
C ARG A 87 0.60 15.01 0.57
N ARG A 88 1.15 14.63 -0.59
CA ARG A 88 1.80 13.34 -0.83
C ARG A 88 3.32 13.47 -0.76
N ASP A 89 3.94 12.62 0.05
CA ASP A 89 5.38 12.60 0.26
C ASP A 89 6.08 11.69 -0.77
N CYS A 90 5.30 10.86 -1.48
CA CYS A 90 5.74 9.97 -2.57
C CYS A 90 6.76 8.89 -2.14
N ASP A 91 6.72 8.44 -0.89
CA ASP A 91 7.56 7.37 -0.33
C ASP A 91 6.89 5.98 -0.36
N GLY A 92 5.88 5.80 -1.23
CA GLY A 92 5.03 4.61 -1.32
C GLY A 92 3.55 4.90 -1.07
N ASP A 93 3.17 6.18 -1.03
CA ASP A 93 1.79 6.64 -0.88
C ASP A 93 0.85 6.17 -2.00
N GLU A 94 -0.40 5.93 -1.62
CA GLU A 94 -1.51 5.71 -2.54
C GLU A 94 -2.38 6.96 -2.67
N ASP A 95 -3.03 7.12 -3.81
CA ASP A 95 -3.80 8.30 -4.16
C ASP A 95 -5.10 7.92 -4.87
N ALA A 96 -6.15 8.72 -4.69
CA ALA A 96 -7.42 8.51 -5.36
C ALA A 96 -7.55 9.48 -6.54
N LEU A 97 -8.05 8.97 -7.67
CA LEU A 97 -8.42 9.77 -8.83
C LEU A 97 -9.90 9.58 -9.11
N MET A 98 -10.60 10.69 -9.32
CA MET A 98 -12.02 10.72 -9.66
C MET A 98 -12.23 11.59 -10.89
N LEU A 99 -13.23 11.29 -11.72
CA LEU A 99 -13.63 12.18 -12.80
C LEU A 99 -14.20 13.48 -12.20
N ALA A 100 -13.83 14.64 -12.76
CA ALA A 100 -14.20 15.91 -12.14
C ALA A 100 -15.72 16.11 -12.04
N LEU A 101 -16.48 15.71 -13.07
CA LEU A 101 -17.93 15.83 -13.07
C LEU A 101 -18.60 14.89 -12.06
N ASP A 102 -18.02 13.71 -11.83
CA ASP A 102 -18.53 12.74 -10.85
C ASP A 102 -18.54 13.35 -9.44
N VAL A 103 -17.45 14.02 -9.08
CA VAL A 103 -17.34 14.71 -7.79
C VAL A 103 -18.37 15.84 -7.68
N LEU A 104 -18.67 16.54 -8.77
CA LEU A 104 -19.64 17.64 -8.73
C LEU A 104 -21.10 17.17 -8.64
N LEU A 105 -21.43 16.06 -9.29
CA LEU A 105 -22.80 15.54 -9.35
C LEU A 105 -23.14 14.63 -8.16
N ASN A 106 -22.23 13.73 -7.79
CA ASN A 106 -22.54 12.61 -6.88
C ASN A 106 -22.03 12.83 -5.45
N PHE A 107 -21.33 13.92 -5.18
CA PHE A 107 -20.90 14.26 -3.83
C PHE A 107 -21.96 15.06 -3.08
N SER A 108 -22.29 14.63 -1.87
CA SER A 108 -23.03 15.43 -0.89
C SER A 108 -22.45 15.21 0.50
N ARG A 109 -22.39 16.30 1.29
CA ARG A 109 -21.99 16.23 2.70
C ARG A 109 -22.95 15.39 3.54
N GLU A 110 -24.20 15.22 3.10
CA GLU A 110 -25.19 14.39 3.78
C GLU A 110 -24.85 12.89 3.76
N TYR A 111 -24.02 12.46 2.81
CA TYR A 111 -23.56 11.07 2.72
C TYR A 111 -22.36 10.78 3.63
N LEU A 112 -21.75 11.82 4.22
CA LEU A 112 -20.57 11.65 5.07
C LEU A 112 -20.95 11.05 6.43
N PRO A 113 -20.18 10.07 6.92
CA PRO A 113 -20.43 9.49 8.23
C PRO A 113 -20.28 10.53 9.33
N SER A 114 -21.22 10.53 10.28
CA SER A 114 -21.25 11.46 11.42
C SER A 114 -20.17 11.20 12.49
N GLN A 115 -19.34 10.17 12.31
CA GLN A 115 -18.26 9.83 13.23
C GLN A 115 -17.03 10.73 13.04
N ILE A 116 -16.25 10.90 14.10
CA ILE A 116 -14.99 11.65 14.06
C ILE A 116 -14.06 11.02 13.02
N GLY A 117 -13.56 11.84 12.09
CA GLY A 117 -12.72 11.38 10.97
C GLY A 117 -13.51 11.01 9.71
N GLY A 118 -14.84 10.98 9.75
CA GLY A 118 -15.69 10.69 8.59
C GLY A 118 -15.68 11.74 7.48
N ILE A 119 -15.09 12.90 7.75
CA ILE A 119 -14.94 14.02 6.82
C ILE A 119 -13.63 13.91 6.01
N MET A 120 -12.68 13.13 6.51
CA MET A 120 -11.43 12.86 5.79
C MET A 120 -11.74 11.97 4.59
N ASP A 121 -10.95 12.09 3.53
CA ASP A 121 -11.10 11.32 2.27
C ASP A 121 -12.31 11.74 1.43
N ALA A 122 -12.89 12.90 1.73
CA ALA A 122 -13.98 13.51 0.97
C ALA A 122 -13.51 14.83 0.32
N PRO A 123 -13.82 15.07 -0.97
CA PRO A 123 -13.42 16.28 -1.69
C PRO A 123 -14.28 17.50 -1.28
N LEU A 124 -14.13 17.96 -0.04
CA LEU A 124 -14.86 19.13 0.48
C LEU A 124 -14.45 20.44 -0.19
N LEU A 125 -13.18 20.56 -0.55
CA LEU A 125 -12.60 21.71 -1.21
C LEU A 125 -11.94 21.24 -2.50
N LEU A 126 -11.97 22.09 -3.53
CA LEU A 126 -11.30 21.86 -4.79
C LEU A 126 -10.26 22.95 -5.03
N ILE A 127 -9.05 22.54 -5.39
CA ILE A 127 -7.95 23.41 -5.78
C ILE A 127 -7.86 23.36 -7.32
N PRO A 128 -8.40 24.38 -8.01
CA PRO A 128 -8.42 24.39 -9.47
C PRO A 128 -7.05 24.73 -10.08
N ILE A 129 -6.26 25.56 -9.39
CA ILE A 129 -4.95 26.04 -9.84
C ILE A 129 -3.98 25.85 -8.69
N ILE A 130 -2.82 25.25 -8.98
CA ILE A 130 -1.79 25.00 -7.97
C ILE A 130 -0.84 26.19 -7.89
N ASN A 131 -0.64 26.71 -6.68
CA ASN A 131 0.40 27.67 -6.38
C ASN A 131 1.64 26.94 -5.81
N PRO A 132 2.78 26.90 -6.52
CA PRO A 132 4.01 26.25 -6.03
C PRO A 132 4.52 26.81 -4.69
N LYS A 133 4.11 28.02 -4.29
CA LYS A 133 4.46 28.57 -2.98
C LYS A 133 3.74 27.87 -1.82
N GLU A 134 2.57 27.29 -2.05
CA GLU A 134 1.68 26.74 -1.02
C GLU A 134 1.86 25.24 -0.79
N VAL A 135 2.61 24.55 -1.67
CA VAL A 135 2.88 23.12 -1.53
C VAL A 135 3.87 22.83 -0.39
N GLN A 136 4.05 21.55 -0.05
CA GLN A 136 4.93 21.16 1.05
C GLN A 136 6.40 21.47 0.72
N ARG A 137 7.19 21.72 1.78
CA ARG A 137 8.63 22.04 1.67
C ARG A 137 9.43 20.98 0.93
N GLN A 138 9.05 19.71 1.01
CA GLN A 138 9.75 18.62 0.31
C GLN A 138 9.77 18.84 -1.22
N ALA A 139 8.72 19.42 -1.79
CA ALA A 139 8.71 19.75 -3.21
C ALA A 139 9.60 20.96 -3.53
N HIS A 140 9.85 21.85 -2.57
CA HIS A 140 10.78 22.98 -2.74
C HIS A 140 12.24 22.52 -2.78
N ASP A 141 12.55 21.42 -2.09
CA ASP A 141 13.87 20.80 -2.08
C ASP A 141 14.12 19.88 -3.30
N PHE A 142 13.19 19.83 -4.26
CA PHE A 142 13.34 19.03 -5.47
C PHE A 142 14.32 19.68 -6.45
N ASP A 143 15.28 18.89 -6.91
CA ASP A 143 16.34 19.28 -7.83
C ASP A 143 15.87 19.18 -9.29
N VAL A 144 16.08 20.27 -10.02
CA VAL A 144 15.63 20.45 -11.41
C VAL A 144 16.77 20.83 -12.35
N ALA A 145 18.03 20.67 -11.91
CA ALA A 145 19.20 20.95 -12.71
C ALA A 145 19.40 19.88 -13.81
N GLY A 146 19.75 20.30 -15.03
CA GLY A 146 20.05 19.35 -16.12
C GLY A 146 21.43 18.70 -16.00
N THR A 147 22.39 19.38 -15.38
CA THR A 147 23.75 18.87 -15.15
C THR A 147 24.31 19.44 -13.86
N TYR A 148 25.00 18.61 -13.08
CA TYR A 148 25.65 19.08 -11.86
C TYR A 148 27.01 19.74 -12.13
N PRO A 149 27.34 20.84 -11.45
CA PRO A 149 28.63 21.48 -11.60
C PRO A 149 29.75 20.62 -11.00
N LEU A 150 30.97 20.75 -11.53
CA LEU A 150 32.15 20.02 -11.02
C LEU A 150 32.40 20.27 -9.52
N GLU A 151 32.13 21.49 -9.06
CA GLU A 151 32.22 21.90 -7.66
C GLU A 151 31.41 20.97 -6.75
N PHE A 152 30.17 20.63 -7.14
CA PHE A 152 29.30 19.74 -6.38
C PHE A 152 29.96 18.38 -6.11
N TYR A 153 30.56 17.78 -7.14
CA TYR A 153 31.24 16.50 -7.02
C TYR A 153 32.47 16.57 -6.10
N LYS A 154 33.26 17.65 -6.17
CA LYS A 154 34.41 17.85 -5.28
C LYS A 154 33.99 17.99 -3.82
N ARG A 155 32.94 18.78 -3.53
CA ARG A 155 32.41 18.95 -2.17
C ARG A 155 31.86 17.65 -1.59
N SER A 156 31.36 16.75 -2.43
CA SER A 156 30.90 15.43 -1.96
C SER A 156 32.04 14.56 -1.40
N LEU A 157 33.27 14.68 -1.93
CA LEU A 157 34.46 13.99 -1.41
C LEU A 157 34.90 14.52 -0.05
N GLU A 158 34.65 15.80 0.22
CA GLU A 158 34.95 16.46 1.50
C GLU A 158 33.88 16.18 2.57
N MET A 159 32.82 15.43 2.23
CA MET A 159 31.64 15.21 3.08
C MET A 159 31.01 16.53 3.55
N ALA A 160 31.00 17.54 2.68
CA ALA A 160 30.41 18.83 2.99
C ALA A 160 28.90 18.71 3.30
N GLU A 161 28.43 19.51 4.26
CA GLU A 161 27.00 19.53 4.60
C GLU A 161 26.14 20.08 3.45
N VAL A 162 24.97 19.47 3.24
CA VAL A 162 24.02 19.80 2.15
C VAL A 162 23.67 21.29 2.12
N LYS A 163 23.50 21.93 3.28
CA LYS A 163 23.14 23.35 3.37
C LYS A 163 24.15 24.27 2.68
N ASN A 164 25.44 23.95 2.77
CA ASN A 164 26.52 24.75 2.19
C ASN A 164 26.64 24.55 0.68
N VAL A 165 26.06 23.48 0.16
CA VAL A 165 26.18 23.03 -1.23
C VAL A 165 24.88 23.29 -2.01
N SER A 166 23.74 23.41 -1.32
CA SER A 166 22.41 23.60 -1.93
C SER A 166 22.35 24.74 -2.96
N ALA A 167 23.02 25.85 -2.69
CA ALA A 167 23.08 27.01 -3.59
C ALA A 167 23.79 26.74 -4.93
N LEU A 168 24.54 25.64 -5.06
CA LEU A 168 25.19 25.23 -6.31
C LEU A 168 24.23 24.47 -7.23
N ILE A 169 23.08 24.03 -6.72
CA ILE A 169 22.08 23.24 -7.44
C ILE A 169 20.81 24.08 -7.60
N ASP A 170 20.16 23.91 -8.75
CA ASP A 170 18.89 24.53 -9.03
C ASP A 170 17.75 23.75 -8.38
N LEU A 171 17.15 24.33 -7.34
CA LEU A 171 16.03 23.76 -6.60
C LEU A 171 14.74 24.50 -6.93
N ILE A 172 13.60 23.81 -6.91
CA ILE A 172 12.28 24.44 -7.12
C ILE A 172 12.08 25.62 -6.16
N GLY A 173 12.54 25.51 -4.92
CA GLY A 173 12.46 26.55 -3.90
C GLY A 173 13.09 27.88 -4.31
N TYR A 174 14.16 27.86 -5.12
CA TYR A 174 14.83 29.08 -5.60
C TYR A 174 14.10 29.76 -6.77
N ARG A 175 13.18 29.05 -7.43
CA ARG A 175 12.39 29.56 -8.56
C ARG A 175 11.05 30.15 -8.14
N ILE A 176 10.62 29.94 -6.89
CA ILE A 176 9.33 30.42 -6.38
C ILE A 176 9.23 31.95 -6.50
N GLY A 177 8.11 32.44 -7.05
CA GLY A 177 7.88 33.87 -7.25
C GLY A 177 8.39 34.41 -8.59
N THR A 178 9.03 33.56 -9.40
CA THR A 178 9.41 33.86 -10.79
C THR A 178 8.57 33.04 -11.77
N GLU A 179 8.62 33.37 -13.06
CA GLU A 179 7.93 32.58 -14.11
C GLU A 179 8.47 31.15 -14.22
N ALA A 180 9.75 30.94 -13.88
CA ALA A 180 10.43 29.64 -13.89
C ALA A 180 9.89 28.64 -12.85
N GLN A 181 8.94 29.02 -12.01
CA GLN A 181 8.26 28.09 -11.09
C GLN A 181 7.31 27.11 -11.80
N PHE A 182 6.94 27.41 -13.06
CA PHE A 182 5.97 26.61 -13.83
C PHE A 182 6.59 25.75 -14.93
N GLU A 183 7.83 26.07 -15.35
CA GLU A 183 8.49 25.42 -16.48
C GLU A 183 10.02 25.57 -16.43
N GLY A 184 10.69 24.87 -17.35
CA GLY A 184 12.15 24.83 -17.43
C GLY A 184 12.78 23.84 -16.46
N PHE A 185 12.04 22.82 -16.02
CA PHE A 185 12.58 21.75 -15.20
C PHE A 185 13.34 20.73 -16.07
N GLN A 186 14.52 20.35 -15.60
CA GLN A 186 15.38 19.40 -16.26
C GLN A 186 15.66 18.19 -15.35
N PHE A 187 16.31 17.19 -15.92
CA PHE A 187 16.75 15.99 -15.23
C PHE A 187 18.13 15.61 -15.75
N THR A 188 18.93 14.96 -14.90
CA THR A 188 20.32 14.61 -15.22
C THR A 188 20.46 13.31 -16.01
N VAL A 189 19.57 12.34 -15.79
CA VAL A 189 19.65 11.01 -16.39
C VAL A 189 18.42 10.74 -17.25
N PRO A 190 18.55 10.67 -18.59
CA PRO A 190 17.44 10.33 -19.46
C PRO A 190 17.06 8.86 -19.33
N THR A 191 15.76 8.58 -19.50
CA THR A 191 15.23 7.22 -19.64
C THR A 191 14.59 7.07 -21.02
N SER A 192 14.71 5.89 -21.63
CA SER A 192 14.17 5.63 -22.96
C SER A 192 12.66 5.43 -22.94
N ASP A 193 12.15 4.71 -21.93
CA ASP A 193 10.73 4.45 -21.73
C ASP A 193 10.43 4.36 -20.23
N ILE A 194 9.45 5.15 -19.79
CA ILE A 194 8.96 5.16 -18.40
C ILE A 194 8.22 3.87 -18.03
N ASN A 195 7.75 3.12 -19.04
CA ASN A 195 7.09 1.82 -18.87
C ASN A 195 8.08 0.66 -18.90
N ALA A 196 9.38 0.91 -19.14
CA ALA A 196 10.36 -0.16 -19.17
C ALA A 196 10.52 -0.77 -17.77
N GLY A 197 10.16 -2.05 -17.64
CA GLY A 197 10.33 -2.78 -16.39
C GLY A 197 9.25 -3.82 -16.16
N ASN A 198 9.14 -4.25 -14.90
CA ASN A 198 8.13 -5.22 -14.49
C ASN A 198 6.90 -4.49 -13.92
N ASN A 199 5.77 -4.58 -14.61
CA ASN A 199 4.52 -3.87 -14.25
C ASN A 199 3.87 -4.39 -12.96
N GLU A 200 4.24 -5.60 -12.52
CA GLU A 200 3.66 -6.24 -11.35
C GLU A 200 4.74 -6.90 -10.48
N SER A 201 4.75 -6.58 -9.20
CA SER A 201 5.69 -7.18 -8.26
C SER A 201 5.46 -8.69 -8.10
N ALA A 202 6.55 -9.45 -8.00
CA ALA A 202 6.48 -10.89 -7.72
C ALA A 202 5.71 -11.19 -6.41
N TYR A 203 5.72 -10.23 -5.46
CA TYR A 203 4.99 -10.32 -4.21
C TYR A 203 3.47 -10.46 -4.39
N LYS A 204 2.87 -9.84 -5.41
CA LYS A 204 1.43 -9.96 -5.72
C LYS A 204 1.09 -11.33 -6.31
N ARG A 205 1.99 -11.91 -7.12
CA ARG A 205 1.82 -13.22 -7.75
C ARG A 205 1.89 -14.39 -6.76
N LEU A 206 2.75 -14.26 -5.74
CA LEU A 206 2.88 -15.27 -4.69
C LEU A 206 1.66 -15.24 -3.76
N LYS A 207 0.86 -16.31 -3.76
CA LYS A 207 -0.38 -16.37 -2.97
C LYS A 207 -0.13 -16.60 -1.48
N THR A 208 0.75 -17.54 -1.13
CA THR A 208 0.95 -17.93 0.26
C THR A 208 2.10 -17.14 0.91
N MET A 209 1.99 -16.91 2.23
CA MET A 209 3.07 -16.29 3.01
C MET A 209 4.35 -17.13 2.95
N ILE A 210 4.21 -18.47 2.94
CA ILE A 210 5.35 -19.39 2.89
C ILE A 210 6.12 -19.21 1.58
N ASP A 211 5.42 -19.07 0.45
CA ASP A 211 6.07 -18.85 -0.84
C ASP A 211 6.74 -17.48 -0.89
N LYS A 212 6.10 -16.44 -0.35
CA LYS A 212 6.68 -15.09 -0.22
C LYS A 212 7.98 -15.12 0.58
N LEU A 213 8.00 -15.86 1.68
CA LEU A 213 9.17 -16.03 2.51
C LEU A 213 10.29 -16.78 1.78
N ARG A 214 9.96 -17.89 1.10
CA ARG A 214 10.94 -18.65 0.31
C ARG A 214 11.57 -17.76 -0.76
N GLY A 215 10.75 -17.00 -1.51
CA GLY A 215 11.24 -16.04 -2.50
C GLY A 215 12.14 -14.95 -1.90
N GLN A 216 11.78 -14.42 -0.71
CA GLN A 216 12.62 -13.46 0.00
C GLN A 216 13.99 -14.06 0.39
N LEU A 217 14.00 -15.29 0.89
CA LEU A 217 15.21 -15.98 1.32
C LEU A 217 16.09 -16.42 0.15
N GLU A 218 15.50 -16.91 -0.94
CA GLU A 218 16.20 -17.22 -2.19
C GLU A 218 16.86 -15.98 -2.79
N LEU A 219 16.17 -14.83 -2.74
CA LEU A 219 16.76 -13.56 -3.19
C LEU A 219 17.92 -13.15 -2.28
N ALA A 220 17.77 -13.30 -0.97
CA ALA A 220 18.84 -13.02 -0.01
C ALA A 220 20.07 -13.93 -0.18
N GLU A 221 19.91 -15.15 -0.69
CA GLU A 221 21.01 -16.06 -1.02
C GLU A 221 21.73 -15.68 -2.31
N LYS A 222 21.06 -14.97 -3.23
CA LYS A 222 21.62 -14.54 -4.51
C LYS A 222 22.38 -13.22 -4.43
N ILE A 223 22.05 -12.35 -3.47
CA ILE A 223 22.63 -11.00 -3.36
C ILE A 223 23.83 -11.01 -2.41
N GLU A 224 25.01 -10.67 -2.94
CA GLU A 224 26.26 -10.62 -2.15
C GLU A 224 26.21 -9.65 -0.97
N ALA A 225 25.59 -8.48 -1.15
CA ALA A 225 25.44 -7.47 -0.10
C ALA A 225 24.51 -7.89 1.06
N VAL A 226 23.74 -8.99 0.90
CA VAL A 226 22.72 -9.41 1.87
C VAL A 226 23.16 -10.67 2.60
N ASN A 227 23.22 -10.58 3.93
CA ASN A 227 23.48 -11.76 4.75
C ASN A 227 22.18 -12.55 5.01
N ALA A 228 21.96 -13.62 4.24
CA ALA A 228 20.77 -14.47 4.34
C ALA A 228 20.52 -15.01 5.77
N ARG A 229 21.57 -15.37 6.52
CA ARG A 229 21.47 -15.84 7.91
C ARG A 229 20.90 -14.76 8.83
N LYS A 230 21.33 -13.50 8.68
CA LYS A 230 20.78 -12.37 9.45
C LYS A 230 19.32 -12.08 9.07
N VAL A 231 18.96 -12.19 7.79
CA VAL A 231 17.57 -12.03 7.33
C VAL A 231 16.67 -13.10 7.93
N ALA A 232 17.06 -14.37 7.80
CA ALA A 232 16.36 -15.51 8.39
C ALA A 232 16.14 -15.34 9.91
N LEU A 233 17.19 -14.91 10.62
CA LEU A 233 17.10 -14.63 12.06
C LEU A 233 16.11 -13.51 12.39
N LYS A 234 16.11 -12.41 11.63
CA LYS A 234 15.16 -11.29 11.82
C LYS A 234 13.73 -11.74 11.57
N VAL A 235 13.49 -12.52 10.51
CA VAL A 235 12.15 -13.06 10.22
C VAL A 235 11.67 -13.95 11.37
N LEU A 236 12.50 -14.90 11.79
CA LEU A 236 12.15 -15.86 12.83
C LEU A 236 11.79 -15.16 14.16
N THR A 237 12.58 -14.18 14.55
CA THR A 237 12.44 -13.49 15.85
C THR A 237 11.31 -12.47 15.87
N ARG A 238 11.21 -11.63 14.83
CA ARG A 238 10.24 -10.52 14.81
C ARG A 238 8.84 -10.96 14.39
N HIS A 239 8.75 -11.97 13.52
CA HIS A 239 7.48 -12.43 12.96
C HIS A 239 7.05 -13.77 13.55
N PHE A 240 7.76 -14.86 13.29
CA PHE A 240 7.22 -16.21 13.56
C PHE A 240 7.12 -16.56 15.04
N ILE A 241 8.21 -16.43 15.79
CA ILE A 241 8.19 -16.74 17.23
C ILE A 241 7.19 -15.82 17.95
N ARG A 242 7.12 -14.54 17.54
CA ARG A 242 6.18 -13.58 18.11
C ARG A 242 4.73 -13.95 17.81
N ASP A 243 4.42 -14.34 16.57
CA ASP A 243 3.08 -14.74 16.15
C ASP A 243 2.65 -16.06 16.80
N MET A 244 3.48 -17.11 16.76
CA MET A 244 3.16 -18.40 17.38
C MET A 244 2.93 -18.27 18.89
N ALA A 245 3.84 -17.60 19.61
CA ALA A 245 3.68 -17.40 21.05
C ALA A 245 2.48 -16.48 21.38
N GLY A 246 2.22 -15.47 20.54
CA GLY A 246 1.06 -14.59 20.67
C GLY A 246 -0.26 -15.36 20.49
N ASN A 247 -0.38 -16.15 19.42
CA ASN A 247 -1.55 -16.96 19.13
C ASN A 247 -1.76 -18.05 20.18
N LEU A 248 -0.69 -18.66 20.70
CA LEU A 248 -0.78 -19.65 21.78
C LEU A 248 -1.34 -19.03 23.07
N ARG A 249 -0.81 -17.88 23.51
CA ARG A 249 -1.35 -17.13 24.66
C ARG A 249 -2.80 -16.69 24.43
N ALA A 250 -3.10 -16.19 23.23
CA ALA A 250 -4.45 -15.78 22.87
C ALA A 250 -5.42 -16.97 22.91
N PHE A 251 -5.01 -18.15 22.45
CA PHE A 251 -5.82 -19.36 22.49
C PHE A 251 -6.18 -19.78 23.92
N SER A 252 -5.23 -19.71 24.86
CA SER A 252 -5.48 -20.04 26.28
C SER A 252 -6.41 -19.05 26.98
N THR A 253 -6.48 -17.80 26.51
CA THR A 253 -7.22 -16.70 27.14
C THR A 253 -8.43 -16.23 26.32
N GLN A 254 -8.75 -16.94 25.24
CA GLN A 254 -9.73 -16.47 24.25
C GLN A 254 -11.16 -16.39 24.79
N SER A 255 -11.95 -15.56 24.12
CA SER A 255 -13.41 -15.50 24.30
C SER A 255 -14.11 -16.33 23.23
N PHE A 256 -15.38 -16.67 23.49
CA PHE A 256 -16.22 -17.42 22.57
C PHE A 256 -17.26 -16.51 21.94
N ARG A 257 -17.52 -16.67 20.65
CA ARG A 257 -18.51 -15.89 19.91
C ARG A 257 -19.66 -16.79 19.46
N CYS A 258 -20.90 -16.32 19.58
CA CYS A 258 -22.02 -16.99 18.94
C CYS A 258 -22.03 -16.71 17.44
N ARG A 259 -22.21 -17.75 16.62
CA ARG A 259 -22.30 -17.63 15.14
C ARG A 259 -23.49 -16.81 14.66
N VAL A 260 -24.59 -16.81 15.42
CA VAL A 260 -25.86 -16.18 15.00
C VAL A 260 -25.93 -14.73 15.49
N CYS A 261 -25.86 -14.50 16.81
CA CYS A 261 -26.05 -13.17 17.37
C CYS A 261 -24.75 -12.38 17.63
N ASN A 262 -23.58 -12.96 17.30
CA ASN A 262 -22.26 -12.34 17.52
C ASN A 262 -21.92 -11.93 18.96
N LYS A 263 -22.75 -12.31 19.94
CA LYS A 263 -22.48 -12.04 21.35
C LYS A 263 -21.21 -12.79 21.79
N LYS A 264 -20.33 -12.07 22.48
CA LYS A 264 -19.06 -12.57 23.01
C LYS A 264 -19.24 -13.02 24.46
N PHE A 265 -18.68 -14.17 24.79
CA PHE A 265 -18.71 -14.77 26.12
C PHE A 265 -17.27 -15.03 26.57
N ARG A 266 -16.92 -14.55 27.77
CA ARG A 266 -15.58 -14.79 28.34
C ARG A 266 -15.34 -16.28 28.65
N ARG A 267 -16.38 -17.04 28.98
CA ARG A 267 -16.33 -18.47 29.28
C ARG A 267 -17.42 -19.20 28.51
N LEU A 268 -17.21 -20.48 28.21
CA LEU A 268 -18.24 -21.30 27.58
C LEU A 268 -19.42 -21.48 28.55
N PRO A 269 -20.66 -21.11 28.18
CA PRO A 269 -21.85 -21.46 28.94
C PRO A 269 -21.96 -22.98 29.09
N LEU A 270 -22.33 -23.46 30.28
CA LEU A 270 -22.44 -24.90 30.58
C LEU A 270 -23.42 -25.64 29.65
N ARG A 271 -24.42 -24.95 29.11
CA ARG A 271 -25.36 -25.51 28.13
C ARG A 271 -24.74 -25.76 26.75
N GLY A 272 -23.51 -25.33 26.50
CA GLY A 272 -22.82 -25.45 25.20
C GLY A 272 -23.40 -24.62 24.05
N LYS A 273 -24.53 -23.94 24.27
CA LYS A 273 -25.26 -23.11 23.30
C LYS A 273 -25.34 -21.67 23.80
N CYS A 274 -25.56 -20.74 22.88
CA CYS A 274 -25.80 -19.34 23.23
C CYS A 274 -27.09 -19.20 24.06
N PRO A 275 -27.06 -18.57 25.24
CA PRO A 275 -28.26 -18.41 26.08
C PRO A 275 -29.31 -17.46 25.46
N MET A 276 -28.91 -16.60 24.52
CA MET A 276 -29.81 -15.60 23.91
C MET A 276 -30.54 -16.12 22.66
N CYS A 277 -29.88 -16.91 21.82
CA CYS A 277 -30.42 -17.32 20.52
C CYS A 277 -30.34 -18.83 20.25
N GLY A 278 -29.84 -19.63 21.21
CA GLY A 278 -29.65 -21.07 21.02
C GLY A 278 -28.56 -21.49 20.02
N GLY A 279 -27.94 -20.53 19.31
CA GLY A 279 -26.92 -20.78 18.30
C GLY A 279 -25.63 -21.36 18.86
N GLY A 280 -24.88 -22.06 17.99
CA GLY A 280 -23.57 -22.62 18.31
C GLY A 280 -22.52 -21.55 18.64
N LEU A 281 -21.62 -21.90 19.55
CA LEU A 281 -20.48 -21.07 19.96
C LEU A 281 -19.21 -21.52 19.24
N THR A 282 -18.40 -20.56 18.82
CA THR A 282 -17.10 -20.81 18.19
C THR A 282 -15.97 -20.15 18.94
N LEU A 283 -14.81 -20.79 18.86
CA LEU A 283 -13.52 -20.23 19.20
C LEU A 283 -13.21 -19.03 18.28
N THR A 284 -12.48 -18.06 18.80
CA THR A 284 -11.95 -16.94 18.00
C THR A 284 -10.56 -17.25 17.44
N VAL A 285 -9.79 -18.09 18.13
CA VAL A 285 -8.47 -18.55 17.70
C VAL A 285 -8.51 -20.07 17.57
N PHE A 286 -8.08 -20.56 16.41
CA PHE A 286 -8.06 -22.00 16.10
C PHE A 286 -6.64 -22.54 16.14
N ARG A 287 -6.50 -23.84 16.42
CA ARG A 287 -5.22 -24.58 16.43
C ARG A 287 -4.38 -24.33 15.17
N GLY A 288 -4.99 -24.38 13.99
CA GLY A 288 -4.29 -24.17 12.72
C GLY A 288 -3.64 -22.78 12.59
N GLY A 289 -4.14 -21.77 13.31
CA GLY A 289 -3.51 -20.45 13.36
C GLY A 289 -2.18 -20.44 14.14
N ILE A 290 -2.02 -21.36 15.10
CA ILE A 290 -0.80 -21.49 15.91
C ILE A 290 0.24 -22.35 15.18
N GLU A 291 -0.18 -23.45 14.56
CA GLU A 291 0.72 -24.42 13.91
C GLU A 291 1.26 -23.95 12.55
N LYS A 292 0.63 -22.93 11.94
CA LYS A 292 0.90 -22.44 10.58
C LYS A 292 2.38 -22.23 10.25
N TYR A 293 3.18 -21.76 11.22
CA TYR A 293 4.59 -21.38 11.00
C TYR A 293 5.59 -22.31 11.67
N LEU A 294 5.15 -23.37 12.34
CA LEU A 294 6.02 -24.22 13.13
C LEU A 294 7.04 -24.95 12.26
N GLU A 295 6.56 -25.63 11.22
CA GLU A 295 7.41 -26.38 10.27
C GLU A 295 8.39 -25.47 9.54
N VAL A 296 7.91 -24.30 9.13
CA VAL A 296 8.74 -23.29 8.44
C VAL A 296 9.82 -22.76 9.37
N ALA A 297 9.50 -22.46 10.62
CA ALA A 297 10.46 -22.00 11.62
C ALA A 297 11.54 -23.06 11.90
N GLU A 298 11.17 -24.33 12.00
CA GLU A 298 12.12 -25.43 12.15
C GLU A 298 13.06 -25.54 10.93
N SER A 299 12.50 -25.51 9.71
CA SER A 299 13.29 -25.62 8.48
C SER A 299 14.32 -24.49 8.32
N ILE A 300 13.94 -23.25 8.62
CA ILE A 300 14.83 -22.07 8.56
C ILE A 300 15.95 -22.17 9.59
N THR A 301 15.61 -22.59 10.81
CA THR A 301 16.57 -22.73 11.90
C THR A 301 17.66 -23.75 11.54
N ARG A 302 17.28 -24.86 10.91
CA ARG A 302 18.20 -25.90 10.42
C ARG A 302 19.01 -25.41 9.21
N LYS A 303 18.34 -24.88 8.16
CA LYS A 303 18.98 -24.46 6.90
C LYS A 303 20.07 -23.41 7.13
N TYR A 304 19.78 -22.37 7.93
CA TYR A 304 20.72 -21.27 8.18
C TYR A 304 21.57 -21.45 9.44
N GLN A 305 21.53 -22.63 10.07
CA GLN A 305 22.28 -22.98 11.27
C GLN A 305 22.19 -21.86 12.32
N LEU A 306 20.96 -21.46 12.66
CA LEU A 306 20.71 -20.39 13.62
C LEU A 306 21.12 -20.84 15.04
N PRO A 307 21.40 -19.91 15.98
CA PRO A 307 21.81 -20.26 17.33
C PRO A 307 20.85 -21.24 18.02
N LYS A 308 21.42 -22.19 18.80
CA LYS A 308 20.68 -23.27 19.49
C LYS A 308 19.49 -22.78 20.32
N TYR A 309 19.60 -21.59 20.91
CA TYR A 309 18.52 -20.94 21.64
C TYR A 309 17.19 -20.88 20.85
N TYR A 310 17.24 -20.56 19.55
CA TYR A 310 16.03 -20.45 18.74
C TYR A 310 15.44 -21.82 18.42
N ALA A 311 16.28 -22.83 18.17
CA ALA A 311 15.83 -24.21 17.98
C ALA A 311 15.12 -24.73 19.24
N GLN A 312 15.71 -24.51 20.42
CA GLN A 312 15.11 -24.87 21.71
C GLN A 312 13.77 -24.15 21.93
N ARG A 313 13.70 -22.86 21.60
CA ARG A 313 12.47 -22.08 21.77
C ARG A 313 11.33 -22.56 20.86
N ILE A 314 11.63 -22.96 19.63
CA ILE A 314 10.63 -23.55 18.73
C ILE A 314 10.18 -24.92 19.26
N LEU A 315 11.10 -25.73 19.77
CA LEU A 315 10.79 -27.02 20.37
C LEU A 315 9.85 -26.89 21.58
N LEU A 316 10.11 -25.92 22.47
CA LEU A 316 9.22 -25.64 23.61
C LEU A 316 7.80 -25.27 23.15
N ILE A 317 7.67 -24.41 22.13
CA ILE A 317 6.37 -24.05 21.57
C ILE A 317 5.66 -25.29 20.99
N LYS A 318 6.39 -26.17 20.32
CA LYS A 318 5.85 -27.43 19.78
C LYS A 318 5.33 -28.36 20.87
N GLU A 319 6.09 -28.52 21.95
CA GLU A 319 5.70 -29.33 23.11
C GLU A 319 4.48 -28.75 23.83
N GLU A 320 4.41 -27.42 23.98
CA GLU A 320 3.25 -26.73 24.55
C GLU A 320 1.99 -26.95 23.69
N ILE A 321 2.11 -26.85 22.36
CA ILE A 321 1.01 -27.14 21.44
C ILE A 321 0.57 -28.61 21.59
N ALA A 322 1.51 -29.55 21.61
CA ALA A 322 1.20 -30.97 21.75
C ALA A 322 0.44 -31.25 23.06
N SER A 323 0.92 -30.71 24.18
CA SER A 323 0.30 -30.83 25.50
C SER A 323 -1.11 -30.21 25.56
N MET A 324 -1.30 -29.02 24.99
CA MET A 324 -2.59 -28.33 25.00
C MET A 324 -3.66 -29.00 24.13
N PHE A 325 -3.26 -29.64 23.03
CA PHE A 325 -4.18 -30.23 22.06
C PHE A 325 -4.23 -31.76 22.10
N GLU A 326 -3.58 -32.39 23.08
CA GLU A 326 -3.64 -33.83 23.27
C GLU A 326 -5.04 -34.25 23.71
N SER A 327 -5.86 -34.66 22.74
CA SER A 327 -7.12 -35.33 22.97
C SER A 327 -6.91 -36.85 22.99
N ARG A 328 -7.43 -37.53 24.02
CA ARG A 328 -7.52 -39.01 24.17
C ARG A 328 -8.31 -39.74 23.06
N LYS A 329 -8.58 -39.11 21.92
CA LYS A 329 -9.23 -39.78 20.79
C LYS A 329 -8.15 -40.50 19.97
N PRO A 330 -8.33 -41.79 19.63
CA PRO A 330 -7.35 -42.52 18.84
C PRO A 330 -7.16 -41.80 17.51
N LYS A 331 -5.93 -41.37 17.22
CA LYS A 331 -5.57 -40.86 15.90
C LYS A 331 -5.60 -42.03 14.93
N GLN A 332 -6.17 -41.80 13.75
CA GLN A 332 -6.08 -42.74 12.63
C GLN A 332 -4.61 -42.85 12.23
N ILE A 333 -4.02 -44.03 12.44
CA ILE A 333 -2.61 -44.32 12.15
C ILE A 333 -2.51 -44.60 10.65
N SER A 334 -1.49 -44.08 9.98
CA SER A 334 -1.27 -44.41 8.57
C SER A 334 -0.73 -45.83 8.45
N LEU A 335 -1.16 -46.59 7.45
CA LEU A 335 -0.68 -47.96 7.21
C LEU A 335 0.84 -48.01 6.93
N THR A 336 1.42 -46.89 6.49
CA THR A 336 2.86 -46.71 6.24
C THR A 336 3.69 -46.59 7.51
N ASP A 337 3.10 -46.30 8.67
CA ASP A 337 3.85 -46.22 9.94
C ASP A 337 4.17 -47.62 10.52
N PHE A 338 3.69 -48.69 9.89
CA PHE A 338 3.92 -50.09 10.26
C PHE A 338 4.86 -50.84 9.29
N ALA A 339 5.40 -50.15 8.27
CA ALA A 339 6.25 -50.75 7.24
C ALA A 339 7.75 -50.54 7.52
#